data_AF-A0A7S4G0B5-F1
#
_entry.id   AF-A0A7S4G0B5-F1
#
_cell.length_a   1.000
_cell.length_b   1.000
_cell.length_c   1.000
_cell.angle_alpha   90.00
_cell.angle_beta   90.00
_cell.angle_gamma   90.00
#
_symmetry.space_group_name_H-M   'P 1'
#
loop_
_entity.id
_entity.type
_entity.pdbx_description
1 polymer ?
#
loop_
_entity_poly.entity_id
_entity_poly.type
_entity_poly.pdbx_seq_one_letter_code
_entity_poly.pdbx_strand_id
1 'polypeptide(L)'
;DGCKALAEALKVNTSVTSVDVDDNGIGDDGCKALVEALKVNTSVTSVNVSDYSDPDLMKAIDELVTRNVQLKSKPSDAENAATKKKAEENAPVVVVQVVEY
;
A
#
# COMPACT_ATOMS: atom_id res chain seq x y z
N ASP A 1 9.87 25.97 -5.30
CA ASP A 1 9.12 25.11 -4.37
C ASP A 1 9.67 23.69 -4.34
N GLY A 2 10.64 23.40 -3.47
CA GLY A 2 11.26 22.07 -3.37
C GLY A 2 10.26 20.96 -3.01
N CYS A 3 9.30 21.26 -2.13
CA CYS A 3 8.29 20.28 -1.70
C CYS A 3 7.32 19.88 -2.83
N LYS A 4 6.98 20.80 -3.73
CA LYS A 4 6.16 20.49 -4.92
C LYS A 4 6.90 19.58 -5.89
N ALA A 5 8.18 19.83 -6.12
CA ALA A 5 9.01 18.96 -6.97
C ALA A 5 9.14 17.55 -6.38
N LEU A 6 9.32 17.45 -5.06
CA LEU A 6 9.30 16.17 -4.36
C LEU A 6 7.95 15.45 -4.52
N ALA A 7 6.84 16.15 -4.32
CA ALA A 7 5.50 15.60 -4.49
C ALA A 7 5.27 15.04 -5.90
N GLU A 8 5.66 15.77 -6.94
CA GLU A 8 5.58 15.29 -8.33
C GLU A 8 6.45 14.05 -8.57
N ALA A 9 7.68 14.03 -8.02
CA ALA A 9 8.56 12.87 -8.11
C ALA A 9 7.95 11.65 -7.41
N LEU A 10 7.32 11.84 -6.24
CA LEU A 10 6.67 10.77 -5.49
C LEU A 10 5.47 10.18 -6.25
N LYS A 11 4.68 10.96 -6.99
CA LYS A 11 3.54 10.43 -7.76
C LYS A 11 3.92 9.29 -8.71
N VAL A 12 5.12 9.33 -9.28
CA VAL A 12 5.62 8.33 -10.24
C VAL A 12 6.59 7.33 -9.63
N ASN A 13 7.16 7.62 -8.45
CA ASN A 13 8.18 6.78 -7.84
C ASN A 13 7.56 5.63 -7.03
N THR A 14 7.79 4.40 -7.46
CA THR A 14 7.26 3.20 -6.78
C THR A 14 8.26 2.54 -5.83
N SER A 15 9.49 3.02 -5.77
CA SER A 15 10.56 2.42 -4.96
C SER A 15 10.73 3.07 -3.59
N VAL A 16 10.43 4.36 -3.47
CA VAL A 16 10.54 5.09 -2.20
C VAL A 16 9.45 4.61 -1.23
N THR A 17 9.87 4.28 -0.01
CA THR A 17 9.00 3.77 1.05
C THR A 17 8.94 4.68 2.27
N SER A 18 9.94 5.56 2.43
CA SER A 18 10.03 6.51 3.53
C SER A 18 10.41 7.88 3.00
N VAL A 19 9.75 8.92 3.49
CA VAL A 19 10.00 10.32 3.16
C VAL A 19 10.20 11.09 4.45
N ASP A 20 11.36 11.72 4.60
CA ASP A 20 11.65 12.60 5.74
C ASP A 20 11.94 13.99 5.22
N VAL A 21 11.08 14.93 5.61
CA VAL A 21 11.23 16.36 5.30
C VAL A 21 11.05 17.21 6.55
N ASP A 22 11.31 16.63 7.72
CA ASP A 22 11.37 17.34 9.00
C ASP A 22 12.30 18.56 8.92
N ASP A 23 11.94 19.65 9.59
CA ASP A 23 12.74 20.87 9.74
C ASP A 23 13.12 21.55 8.40
N ASN A 24 12.38 21.26 7.32
CA ASN A 24 12.60 21.87 6.00
C ASN A 24 11.69 23.05 5.69
N GLY A 25 10.93 23.54 6.67
CA GLY A 25 10.12 24.74 6.49
C GLY A 25 9.01 24.59 5.45
N ILE A 26 8.48 23.38 5.24
CA ILE A 26 7.61 23.09 4.08
C ILE A 26 6.23 23.72 4.21
N GLY A 27 5.79 23.98 5.45
CA GLY A 27 4.48 24.55 5.77
C GLY A 27 3.29 23.72 5.29
N ASP A 28 2.10 24.28 5.49
CA ASP A 28 0.84 23.66 5.08
C ASP A 28 0.77 23.39 3.56
N ASP A 29 1.36 24.26 2.75
CA ASP A 29 1.36 24.10 1.29
C ASP A 29 2.24 22.92 0.84
N GLY A 30 3.36 22.68 1.52
CA GLY A 30 4.18 21.48 1.32
C GLY A 30 3.44 20.21 1.74
N CYS A 31 2.77 20.23 2.89
CA CYS A 31 1.94 19.12 3.35
C CYS A 31 0.78 18.82 2.40
N LYS A 32 0.07 19.84 1.88
CA LYS A 32 -0.97 19.66 0.85
C LYS A 32 -0.42 18.98 -0.41
N ALA A 33 0.76 19.39 -0.87
CA ALA A 33 1.41 18.77 -2.01
C ALA A 33 1.74 17.28 -1.75
N LEU A 34 2.23 16.97 -0.55
CA LEU A 34 2.49 15.58 -0.13
C LEU A 34 1.20 14.75 -0.08
N VAL A 35 0.10 15.30 0.47
CA VAL A 35 -1.21 14.63 0.49
C VAL A 35 -1.66 14.27 -0.93
N GLU A 36 -1.58 15.21 -1.87
CA GLU A 36 -1.94 14.94 -3.27
C GLU A 36 -1.04 13.88 -3.92
N ALA A 37 0.25 13.83 -3.58
CA ALA A 37 1.14 12.78 -4.06
C ALA A 37 0.80 11.41 -3.47
N LEU A 38 0.53 11.32 -2.16
CA LEU A 38 0.21 10.09 -1.45
C LEU A 38 -1.17 9.51 -1.80
N LYS A 39 -2.11 10.33 -2.30
CA LYS A 39 -3.36 9.80 -2.87
C LYS A 39 -3.10 8.82 -4.02
N VAL A 40 -2.10 9.12 -4.85
CA VAL A 40 -1.71 8.33 -6.03
C VAL A 40 -0.62 7.30 -5.68
N ASN A 41 0.37 7.71 -4.89
CA ASN A 41 1.47 6.83 -4.50
C ASN A 41 1.03 5.84 -3.42
N THR A 42 1.19 4.55 -3.68
CA THR A 42 0.90 3.46 -2.73
C THR A 42 2.15 2.78 -2.15
N SER A 43 3.34 3.24 -2.54
CA SER A 43 4.63 2.67 -2.12
C SER A 43 5.17 3.28 -0.83
N VAL A 44 4.87 4.55 -0.56
CA VAL A 44 5.31 5.26 0.65
C VAL A 44 4.50 4.80 1.86
N THR A 45 5.22 4.34 2.88
CA THR A 45 4.67 3.74 4.11
C THR A 45 5.17 4.44 5.38
N SER A 46 5.95 5.50 5.25
CA SER A 46 6.39 6.33 6.36
C SER A 46 6.65 7.75 5.85
N VAL A 47 6.16 8.75 6.58
CA VAL A 47 6.34 10.17 6.26
C VAL A 47 6.62 10.91 7.57
N ASN A 48 7.69 11.71 7.60
CA ASN A 48 8.00 12.59 8.72
C ASN A 48 7.99 14.07 8.29
N VAL A 49 7.22 14.88 9.01
CA VAL A 49 6.99 16.31 8.79
C VAL A 49 6.81 16.98 10.16
N SER A 50 7.39 18.16 10.38
CA SER A 50 7.32 18.87 11.67
C SER A 50 6.84 20.32 11.60
N ASP A 51 6.83 20.93 10.41
CA ASP A 51 6.44 22.34 10.23
C ASP A 51 5.11 22.45 9.46
N TYR A 52 4.00 22.20 10.16
CA TYR A 52 2.63 22.36 9.68
C TYR A 52 1.75 22.99 10.77
N SER A 53 0.78 23.80 10.34
CA SER A 53 -0.15 24.51 11.21
C SER A 53 -1.53 23.84 11.22
N ASP A 54 -1.89 23.16 10.13
CA ASP A 54 -3.19 22.50 9.96
C ASP A 54 -3.15 21.02 10.41
N PRO A 55 -3.81 20.64 11.52
CA PRO A 55 -3.81 19.27 12.01
C PRO A 55 -4.57 18.29 11.10
N ASP A 56 -5.50 18.77 10.26
CA ASP A 56 -6.22 17.90 9.32
C ASP A 56 -5.30 17.39 8.21
N LEU A 57 -4.26 18.15 7.84
CA LEU A 57 -3.24 17.69 6.90
C LEU A 57 -2.43 16.53 7.46
N MET A 58 -2.05 16.59 8.74
CA MET A 58 -1.31 15.51 9.38
C MET A 58 -2.16 14.24 9.47
N LYS A 59 -3.44 14.38 9.84
CA LYS A 59 -4.38 13.27 9.87
C LYS A 59 -4.53 12.63 8.48
N ALA A 60 -4.66 13.43 7.43
CA ALA A 60 -4.76 12.93 6.07
C ALA A 60 -3.50 12.17 5.63
N ILE A 61 -2.30 12.67 5.97
CA ILE A 61 -1.03 11.99 5.70
C ILE A 61 -1.01 10.64 6.43
N ASP A 62 -1.34 10.61 7.72
CA ASP A 62 -1.33 9.40 8.54
C ASP A 62 -2.31 8.33 8.02
N GLU A 63 -3.51 8.74 7.62
CA GLU A 63 -4.51 7.84 7.00
C GLU A 63 -4.01 7.24 5.69
N LEU A 64 -3.38 8.05 4.82
CA LEU A 64 -2.85 7.59 3.54
C LEU A 64 -1.65 6.66 3.72
N VAL A 65 -0.76 6.97 4.65
CA VAL A 65 0.39 6.12 5.01
C VAL A 65 -0.10 4.80 5.59
N THR A 66 -1.05 4.83 6.50
CA THR A 66 -1.68 3.63 7.08
C THR A 66 -2.32 2.76 5.99
N ARG A 67 -3.07 3.36 5.06
CA ARG A 67 -3.63 2.66 3.89
C ARG A 67 -2.53 1.96 3.08
N ASN A 68 -1.43 2.64 2.80
CA ASN A 68 -0.33 2.09 2.00
C ASN A 68 0.38 0.93 2.71
N VAL A 69 0.55 1.00 4.03
CA VAL A 69 1.06 -0.12 4.84
C VAL A 69 0.15 -1.34 4.70
N GLN A 70 -1.17 -1.15 4.78
CA GLN A 70 -2.15 -2.23 4.61
C GLN A 70 -2.15 -2.82 3.20
N LEU A 71 -1.92 -2.01 2.17
CA LEU A 71 -1.81 -2.48 0.79
C LEU A 71 -0.56 -3.35 0.58
N LYS A 72 0.55 -3.07 1.26
CA LYS A 72 1.75 -3.92 1.20
C LYS A 72 1.66 -5.20 2.02
N SER A 73 0.92 -5.19 3.12
CA SER A 73 0.77 -6.36 3.99
C SER A 73 -0.34 -7.33 3.57
N LYS A 74 -1.22 -6.92 2.64
CA LYS A 74 -2.14 -7.86 1.99
C LYS A 74 -1.35 -8.74 1.01
N PRO A 75 -1.27 -10.06 1.19
CA PRO A 75 -0.83 -10.94 0.12
C PRO A 75 -1.79 -10.71 -1.04
N SER A 76 -1.27 -10.27 -2.18
CA SER A 76 -2.07 -10.17 -3.40
C SER A 76 -2.73 -11.53 -3.64
N ASP A 77 -4.00 -11.56 -4.04
CA ASP A 77 -4.73 -12.80 -4.32
C ASP A 77 -4.04 -13.73 -5.36
N ALA A 78 -2.96 -13.27 -6.01
CA ALA A 78 -2.06 -14.10 -6.81
C ALA A 78 -1.23 -15.12 -5.99
N GLU A 79 -0.95 -14.87 -4.71
CA GLU A 79 -0.15 -15.78 -3.87
C GLU A 79 -0.99 -16.94 -3.29
N ASN A 80 -2.32 -16.80 -3.25
CA ASN A 80 -3.23 -17.83 -2.73
C ASN A 80 -3.73 -18.82 -3.81
N ALA A 81 -3.45 -18.55 -5.10
CA ALA A 81 -3.82 -19.44 -6.21
C ALA A 81 -2.79 -20.56 -6.47
N ALA A 82 -1.51 -20.36 -6.12
CA ALA A 82 -0.44 -21.33 -6.37
C ALA A 82 -0.39 -22.48 -5.33
N THR A 83 -1.01 -22.31 -4.15
CA THR A 83 -0.92 -23.24 -3.02
C THR A 83 -2.09 -24.23 -2.90
N LYS A 84 -3.14 -24.12 -3.72
CA LYS A 84 -4.28 -25.07 -3.68
C LYS A 84 -4.26 -26.20 -4.73
N LYS A 85 -3.23 -26.31 -5.57
CA LYS A 85 -3.09 -27.40 -6.58
C LYS A 85 -2.18 -28.56 -6.13
N LYS A 86 -2.19 -28.95 -4.85
CA LYS A 86 -1.49 -30.16 -4.37
C LYS A 86 -2.25 -30.95 -3.28
N ALA A 87 -3.58 -30.96 -3.33
CA ALA A 87 -4.39 -31.78 -2.41
C ALA A 87 -5.45 -32.66 -3.09
N GLU A 88 -5.55 -32.69 -4.42
CA GLU A 88 -6.60 -33.45 -5.13
C GLU A 88 -6.05 -34.35 -6.24
N GLU A 89 -4.91 -35.00 -5.99
CA GLU A 89 -4.37 -36.02 -6.90
C GLU A 89 -3.77 -37.19 -6.11
N ASN A 90 -4.57 -37.85 -5.25
CA ASN A 90 -4.26 -39.21 -4.76
C ASN A 90 -5.42 -39.94 -4.04
N ALA A 91 -6.65 -39.89 -4.57
CA ALA A 91 -7.68 -40.86 -4.19
C ALA A 91 -7.96 -41.80 -5.39
N PRO A 92 -7.60 -43.09 -5.32
CA PRO A 92 -7.84 -44.03 -6.40
C PRO A 92 -9.34 -44.35 -6.53
N VAL A 93 -9.84 -44.10 -7.73
CA VAL A 93 -10.92 -44.77 -8.49
C VAL A 93 -12.00 -45.51 -7.67
N VAL A 94 -13.19 -44.92 -7.71
CA VAL A 94 -14.48 -45.47 -7.34
C VAL A 94 -14.73 -46.83 -8.02
N VAL A 95 -15.01 -47.87 -7.23
CA VAL A 95 -15.69 -49.09 -7.74
C VAL A 95 -17.07 -49.14 -7.10
N VAL A 96 -18.07 -48.56 -7.77
CA VAL A 96 -19.48 -48.85 -7.49
C VAL A 96 -19.80 -50.16 -8.20
N GLN A 97 -19.96 -51.25 -7.47
CA GLN A 97 -20.73 -52.38 -7.99
C GLN A 97 -22.21 -52.10 -7.72
N VAL A 98 -22.92 -51.98 -8.84
CA VAL A 98 -24.37 -51.87 -9.01
C VAL A 98 -25.09 -52.95 -8.20
N VAL A 99 -26.12 -52.52 -7.46
CA VAL A 99 -27.13 -53.41 -6.88
C VAL A 99 -28.09 -53.76 -8.02
N GLU A 100 -28.13 -55.03 -8.43
CA GLU A 100 -29.29 -55.58 -9.14
C GLU A 100 -30.12 -56.40 -8.15
N TYR A 101 -31.44 -56.34 -8.36
CA TYR A 101 -32.55 -56.66 -7.46
C TYR A 101 -32.56 -58.07 -6.85
#